data_AF-A0A1Y3ECV7-F1
#
_entry.id   AF-A0A1Y3ECV7-F1
#
_cell.length_a   1.000
_cell.length_b   1.000
_cell.length_c   1.000
_cell.angle_alpha   90.00
_cell.angle_beta   90.00
_cell.angle_gamma   90.00
#
_symmetry.space_group_name_H-M   'P 1'
#
loop_
_entity.id
_entity.type
_entity.pdbx_description
1 polymer ?
#
loop_
_entity_poly.entity_id
_entity_poly.type
_entity_poly.pdbx_seq_one_letter_code
_entity_poly.pdbx_strand_id
1 'polypeptide(L)'
;ISFPWPFVQWVQNVLDGTAESERIVYNDPDPEVGFVLAPSLRWDGKDVNQLYLTAICRRQNLKSLRDLRAEHLPMLQNIFTKSTVTIEERYGVPVNRLCIFFHYQPTYYHLHIHFTHLREATAGTSVGRAHLYADVVDNLRSDSDYYAKRTMYFSLRNNDPLLHELLGEEKQTTTKQDE
;
A
#
# COMPACT_ATOMS: atom_id res chain seq x y z
N ILE A 1 -1.49 16.30 10.23
CA ILE A 1 -2.00 16.48 8.86
C ILE A 1 -3.39 15.85 8.75
N SER A 2 -4.45 16.67 8.72
CA SER A 2 -5.81 16.22 8.38
C SER A 2 -5.98 16.31 6.87
N PHE A 3 -5.64 15.24 6.16
CA PHE A 3 -6.08 15.12 4.77
C PHE A 3 -7.61 14.97 4.78
N PRO A 4 -8.35 15.80 4.04
CA PRO A 4 -9.78 15.63 3.97
C PRO A 4 -10.06 14.24 3.39
N TRP A 5 -11.16 13.65 3.82
CA TRP A 5 -11.58 12.28 3.55
C TRP A 5 -11.92 11.90 2.08
N PRO A 6 -12.01 12.77 1.05
CA PRO A 6 -12.39 12.30 -0.29
C PRO A 6 -11.35 11.42 -1.02
N PHE A 7 -10.11 11.28 -0.54
CA PHE A 7 -9.07 10.51 -1.26
C PHE A 7 -9.17 8.98 -1.16
N VAL A 8 -10.06 8.43 -0.31
CA VAL A 8 -10.19 6.97 -0.09
C VAL A 8 -11.62 6.43 -0.27
N GLN A 9 -12.58 7.22 -0.74
CA GLN A 9 -13.94 6.71 -1.00
C GLN A 9 -13.94 5.53 -1.98
N TRP A 10 -13.10 5.59 -3.02
CA TRP A 10 -12.94 4.49 -3.96
C TRP A 10 -12.43 3.21 -3.28
N VAL A 11 -11.59 3.32 -2.24
CA VAL A 11 -11.11 2.17 -1.46
C VAL A 11 -12.27 1.50 -0.77
N GLN A 12 -13.13 2.28 -0.10
CA GLN A 12 -14.33 1.74 0.53
C GLN A 12 -15.25 1.09 -0.50
N ASN A 13 -15.43 1.71 -1.67
CA ASN A 13 -16.25 1.12 -2.73
C ASN A 13 -15.71 -0.25 -3.20
N VAL A 14 -14.40 -0.41 -3.31
CA VAL A 14 -13.76 -1.71 -3.62
C VAL A 14 -13.96 -2.72 -2.49
N LEU A 15 -13.77 -2.29 -1.23
CA LEU A 15 -13.96 -3.15 -0.06
C LEU A 15 -15.43 -3.61 0.10
N ASP A 16 -16.39 -2.74 -0.20
CA ASP A 16 -17.83 -3.01 -0.16
C ASP A 16 -18.32 -3.77 -1.41
N GLY A 17 -17.46 -3.96 -2.41
CA GLY A 17 -17.83 -4.61 -3.68
C GLY A 17 -18.76 -3.78 -4.57
N THR A 18 -18.85 -2.48 -4.32
CA THR A 18 -19.65 -1.53 -5.13
C THR A 18 -18.87 -0.93 -6.31
N ALA A 19 -17.56 -1.18 -6.39
CA ALA A 19 -16.70 -0.83 -7.53
C ALA A 19 -15.63 -1.91 -7.79
N GLU A 20 -15.24 -2.09 -9.06
CA GLU A 20 -14.18 -3.00 -9.53
C GLU A 20 -14.35 -4.47 -9.07
N SER A 21 -15.58 -4.88 -8.73
CA SER A 21 -15.86 -6.18 -8.13
C SER A 21 -15.54 -7.34 -9.07
N GLU A 22 -15.65 -7.12 -10.37
CA GLU A 22 -15.29 -8.08 -11.43
C GLU A 22 -13.79 -8.34 -11.55
N ARG A 23 -12.96 -7.43 -11.03
CA ARG A 23 -11.50 -7.55 -11.04
C ARG A 23 -10.93 -8.17 -9.77
N ILE A 24 -11.76 -8.35 -8.74
CA ILE A 24 -11.32 -8.90 -7.47
C ILE A 24 -10.79 -10.33 -7.68
N VAL A 25 -9.57 -10.55 -7.21
CA VAL A 25 -8.88 -11.84 -7.29
C VAL A 25 -9.23 -12.71 -6.08
N TYR A 26 -9.28 -12.09 -4.91
CA TYR A 26 -9.60 -12.73 -3.65
C TYR A 26 -10.30 -11.74 -2.73
N ASN A 27 -11.27 -12.21 -1.95
CA ASN A 27 -12.00 -11.41 -0.98
C ASN A 27 -12.14 -12.17 0.35
N ASP A 28 -11.51 -11.64 1.39
CA ASP A 28 -11.71 -12.07 2.78
C ASP A 28 -12.56 -11.02 3.49
N PRO A 29 -13.81 -11.32 3.88
CA PRO A 29 -14.74 -10.35 4.43
C PRO A 29 -14.46 -9.98 5.90
N ASP A 30 -13.50 -10.62 6.58
CA ASP A 30 -13.24 -10.34 7.99
C ASP A 30 -12.85 -8.86 8.22
N PRO A 31 -13.50 -8.14 9.15
CA PRO A 31 -13.28 -6.71 9.32
C PRO A 31 -11.91 -6.34 9.91
N GLU A 32 -11.26 -7.26 10.63
CA GLU A 32 -10.02 -7.00 11.38
C GLU A 32 -8.79 -7.58 10.70
N VAL A 33 -8.91 -8.77 10.13
CA VAL A 33 -7.80 -9.47 9.46
C VAL A 33 -8.02 -9.66 7.96
N GLY A 34 -9.23 -9.39 7.46
CA GLY A 34 -9.59 -9.58 6.06
C GLY A 34 -9.11 -8.45 5.14
N PHE A 35 -9.23 -8.71 3.84
CA PHE A 35 -8.67 -7.88 2.79
C PHE A 35 -9.30 -8.21 1.43
N VAL A 36 -9.11 -7.32 0.47
CA VAL A 36 -9.38 -7.56 -0.96
C VAL A 36 -8.06 -7.60 -1.71
N LEU A 37 -7.83 -8.64 -2.52
CA LEU A 37 -6.73 -8.71 -3.49
C LEU A 37 -7.28 -8.38 -4.87
N ALA A 38 -6.69 -7.41 -5.56
CA ALA A 38 -7.10 -7.03 -6.91
C ALA A 38 -5.90 -6.60 -7.78
N PRO A 39 -6.00 -6.70 -9.12
CA PRO A 39 -5.00 -6.16 -10.03
C PRO A 39 -4.84 -4.66 -9.86
N SER A 40 -3.58 -4.23 -9.83
CA SER A 40 -3.23 -2.82 -9.93
C SER A 40 -3.61 -2.28 -11.30
N LEU A 41 -3.87 -0.97 -11.40
CA LEU A 41 -4.04 -0.28 -12.69
C LEU A 41 -2.79 -0.36 -13.59
N ARG A 42 -1.66 -0.83 -13.05
CA ARG A 42 -0.42 -1.03 -13.81
C ARG A 42 -0.35 -2.34 -14.59
N TRP A 43 -1.28 -3.28 -14.35
CA TRP A 43 -1.24 -4.58 -15.01
C TRP A 43 -2.56 -4.85 -15.74
N ASP A 44 -2.45 -5.22 -17.02
CA ASP A 44 -3.59 -5.51 -17.89
C ASP A 44 -4.07 -6.97 -17.82
N GLY A 45 -3.39 -7.80 -17.02
CA GLY A 45 -3.72 -9.21 -16.81
C GLY A 45 -3.19 -10.16 -17.88
N LYS A 46 -2.40 -9.68 -18.87
CA LYS A 46 -1.95 -10.52 -19.99
C LYS A 46 -0.58 -11.16 -19.76
N ASP A 47 0.45 -10.36 -19.49
CA ASP A 47 1.79 -10.88 -19.25
C ASP A 47 2.01 -11.11 -17.74
N VAL A 48 2.15 -12.38 -17.35
CA VAL A 48 2.41 -12.76 -15.96
C VAL A 48 3.75 -12.22 -15.43
N ASN A 49 4.72 -11.96 -16.30
CA ASN A 49 5.99 -11.35 -15.87
C ASN A 49 5.82 -9.89 -15.42
N GLN A 50 4.69 -9.26 -15.78
CA GLN A 50 4.27 -7.93 -15.36
C GLN A 50 3.21 -7.97 -14.26
N LEU A 51 2.98 -9.14 -13.64
CA LEU A 51 1.98 -9.29 -12.59
C LEU A 51 2.18 -8.22 -11.51
N TYR A 52 1.10 -7.49 -11.24
CA TYR A 52 1.03 -6.48 -10.22
C TYR A 52 -0.35 -6.52 -9.57
N LEU A 53 -0.41 -7.02 -8.34
CA LEU A 53 -1.60 -7.03 -7.51
C LEU A 53 -1.40 -6.16 -6.27
N THR A 54 -2.51 -5.72 -5.69
CA THR A 54 -2.53 -4.99 -4.43
C THR A 54 -3.55 -5.65 -3.50
N ALA A 55 -3.11 -5.94 -2.27
CA ALA A 55 -3.99 -6.32 -1.17
C ALA A 55 -4.36 -5.08 -0.35
N ILE A 56 -5.65 -4.82 -0.18
CA ILE A 56 -6.19 -3.68 0.57
C ILE A 56 -6.85 -4.23 1.84
N CYS A 57 -6.36 -3.85 3.02
CA CYS A 57 -6.92 -4.36 4.28
C CYS A 57 -8.33 -3.82 4.53
N ARG A 58 -9.18 -4.58 5.22
CA ARG A 58 -10.51 -4.10 5.67
C ARG A 58 -10.44 -3.26 6.93
N ARG A 59 -9.45 -3.54 7.79
CA ARG A 59 -9.24 -2.80 9.02
C ARG A 59 -9.08 -1.32 8.74
N GLN A 60 -9.93 -0.53 9.38
CA GLN A 60 -9.98 0.92 9.21
C GLN A 60 -8.87 1.60 10.03
N ASN A 61 -8.63 2.88 9.75
CA ASN A 61 -7.68 3.73 10.47
C ASN A 61 -6.19 3.32 10.38
N LEU A 62 -5.83 2.40 9.48
CA LEU A 62 -4.44 2.13 9.11
C LEU A 62 -4.10 2.87 7.83
N LYS A 63 -3.35 3.97 7.94
CA LYS A 63 -3.05 4.86 6.81
C LYS A 63 -1.75 4.49 6.12
N SER A 64 -0.75 4.04 6.89
CA SER A 64 0.58 3.70 6.38
C SER A 64 1.34 2.78 7.33
N LEU A 65 2.61 2.50 7.02
CA LEU A 65 3.54 1.82 7.93
C LEU A 65 3.60 2.45 9.32
N ARG A 66 3.37 3.78 9.45
CA ARG A 66 3.41 4.48 10.75
C ARG A 66 2.36 3.99 11.75
N ASP A 67 1.26 3.43 11.27
CA ASP A 67 0.16 2.95 12.11
C ASP A 67 0.32 1.46 12.47
N LEU A 68 1.22 0.74 11.80
CA LEU A 68 1.46 -0.66 12.10
C LEU A 68 2.09 -0.84 13.48
N ARG A 69 1.65 -1.91 14.14
CA ARG A 69 1.99 -2.35 15.51
C ARG A 69 1.96 -3.87 15.55
N ALA A 70 2.51 -4.48 16.60
CA ALA A 70 2.54 -5.94 16.74
C ALA A 70 1.13 -6.58 16.73
N GLU A 71 0.09 -5.87 17.19
CA GLU A 71 -1.30 -6.33 17.14
C GLU A 71 -1.80 -6.60 15.70
N HIS A 72 -1.16 -6.02 14.69
CA HIS A 72 -1.53 -6.15 13.29
C HIS A 72 -0.88 -7.38 12.62
N LEU A 73 0.05 -8.07 13.29
CA LEU A 73 0.73 -9.25 12.75
C LEU A 73 -0.22 -10.36 12.26
N PRO A 74 -1.35 -10.68 12.93
CA PRO A 74 -2.31 -11.64 12.42
C PRO A 74 -2.92 -11.23 11.06
N MET A 75 -3.29 -9.95 10.91
CA MET A 75 -3.78 -9.41 9.64
C MET A 75 -2.70 -9.51 8.55
N LEU A 76 -1.47 -9.11 8.85
CA LEU A 76 -0.35 -9.18 7.91
C LEU A 76 -0.07 -10.63 7.47
N GLN A 77 -0.12 -11.59 8.39
CA GLN A 77 0.06 -13.01 8.09
C GLN A 77 -1.08 -13.55 7.24
N ASN A 78 -2.33 -13.17 7.53
CA ASN A 78 -3.49 -13.57 6.76
C ASN A 78 -3.41 -13.08 5.30
N ILE A 79 -3.06 -11.80 5.11
CA ILE A 79 -2.87 -11.22 3.78
C ILE A 79 -1.78 -11.96 3.01
N PHE A 80 -0.62 -12.20 3.62
CA PHE A 80 0.49 -12.89 2.96
C PHE A 80 0.11 -14.32 2.55
N THR A 81 -0.38 -15.12 3.49
CA THR A 81 -0.69 -16.54 3.23
C THR A 81 -1.76 -16.67 2.16
N LYS A 82 -2.90 -15.98 2.31
CA LYS A 82 -4.01 -16.11 1.36
C LYS A 82 -3.66 -15.54 -0.01
N SER A 83 -2.95 -14.41 -0.06
CA SER A 83 -2.55 -13.82 -1.35
C SER A 83 -1.57 -14.72 -2.10
N THR A 84 -0.54 -15.25 -1.42
CA THR A 84 0.47 -16.09 -2.08
C THR A 84 -0.13 -17.38 -2.62
N VAL A 85 -1.00 -18.05 -1.84
CA VAL A 85 -1.75 -19.23 -2.29
C VAL A 85 -2.62 -18.88 -3.50
N THR A 86 -3.44 -17.82 -3.43
CA THR A 86 -4.31 -17.45 -4.55
C THR A 86 -3.51 -17.05 -5.80
N ILE A 87 -2.38 -16.37 -5.65
CA ILE A 87 -1.53 -15.97 -6.78
C ILE A 87 -0.93 -17.18 -7.47
N GLU A 88 -0.45 -18.16 -6.70
CA GLU A 88 0.08 -19.40 -7.25
C GLU A 88 -1.00 -20.21 -7.97
N GLU A 89 -2.18 -20.37 -7.36
CA GLU A 89 -3.32 -21.08 -7.95
C GLU A 89 -3.84 -20.42 -9.23
N ARG A 90 -3.96 -19.09 -9.26
CA ARG A 90 -4.59 -18.36 -10.36
C ARG A 90 -3.64 -18.01 -11.50
N TYR A 91 -2.37 -17.77 -11.19
CA TYR A 91 -1.39 -17.25 -12.14
C TYR A 91 -0.14 -18.13 -12.29
N GLY A 92 0.01 -19.20 -11.50
CA GLY A 92 1.17 -20.08 -11.56
C GLY A 92 2.48 -19.40 -11.11
N VAL A 93 2.39 -18.33 -10.32
CA VAL A 93 3.55 -17.61 -9.79
C VAL A 93 3.80 -18.03 -8.35
N PRO A 94 4.83 -18.85 -8.08
CA PRO A 94 5.16 -19.25 -6.71
C PRO A 94 5.70 -18.08 -5.90
N VAL A 95 5.60 -18.17 -4.57
CA VAL A 95 6.01 -17.10 -3.64
C VAL A 95 7.47 -16.64 -3.82
N ASN A 96 8.39 -17.55 -4.19
CA ASN A 96 9.80 -17.23 -4.44
C ASN A 96 10.04 -16.46 -5.75
N ARG A 97 8.98 -16.20 -6.54
CA ARG A 97 8.97 -15.33 -7.71
C ARG A 97 8.20 -14.03 -7.49
N LEU A 98 7.82 -13.73 -6.25
CA LEU A 98 7.15 -12.49 -5.88
C LEU A 98 8.09 -11.54 -5.14
N CYS A 99 7.94 -10.25 -5.42
CA CYS A 99 8.39 -9.16 -4.56
C CYS A 99 7.17 -8.61 -3.83
N ILE A 100 7.18 -8.66 -2.49
CA ILE A 100 6.04 -8.30 -1.64
C ILE A 100 6.46 -7.16 -0.72
N PHE A 101 5.79 -6.01 -0.81
CA PHE A 101 6.25 -4.79 -0.16
C PHE A 101 5.15 -3.77 0.09
N PHE A 102 5.45 -2.82 0.98
CA PHE A 102 4.67 -1.63 1.25
C PHE A 102 5.34 -0.41 0.61
N HIS A 103 4.57 0.63 0.30
CA HIS A 103 5.13 1.95 -0.04
C HIS A 103 5.21 2.88 1.18
N TYR A 104 6.26 3.69 1.25
CA TYR A 104 6.34 4.86 2.12
C TYR A 104 7.04 6.03 1.39
N GLN A 105 6.40 7.20 1.22
CA GLN A 105 4.99 7.48 1.45
C GLN A 105 4.08 6.66 0.52
N PRO A 106 2.87 6.24 0.97
CA PRO A 106 1.95 5.49 0.14
C PRO A 106 1.29 6.39 -0.92
N THR A 107 0.80 5.79 -2.01
CA THR A 107 0.07 6.53 -3.06
C THR A 107 -1.30 7.04 -2.57
N TYR A 108 -1.88 6.37 -1.57
CA TYR A 108 -3.10 6.77 -0.87
C TYR A 108 -3.04 6.23 0.58
N TYR A 109 -3.67 6.96 1.50
CA TYR A 109 -3.55 6.71 2.95
C TYR A 109 -4.59 5.72 3.47
N HIS A 110 -4.55 4.50 2.93
CA HIS A 110 -5.21 3.31 3.43
C HIS A 110 -4.25 2.15 3.23
N LEU A 111 -3.94 1.39 4.27
CA LEU A 111 -2.86 0.40 4.23
C LEU A 111 -3.11 -0.64 3.14
N HIS A 112 -2.09 -0.84 2.31
CA HIS A 112 -2.12 -1.80 1.23
C HIS A 112 -0.73 -2.41 1.00
N ILE A 113 -0.72 -3.64 0.49
CA ILE A 113 0.48 -4.44 0.24
C ILE A 113 0.54 -4.75 -1.25
N HIS A 114 1.70 -4.51 -1.86
CA HIS A 114 1.95 -4.81 -3.26
C HIS A 114 2.52 -6.22 -3.40
N PHE A 115 2.03 -6.94 -4.40
CA PHE A 115 2.54 -8.23 -4.83
C PHE A 115 2.90 -8.12 -6.31
N THR A 116 4.19 -8.15 -6.63
CA THR A 116 4.66 -8.05 -8.01
C THR A 116 5.48 -9.28 -8.39
N HIS A 117 5.49 -9.63 -9.67
CA HIS A 117 6.45 -10.60 -10.16
C HIS A 117 7.89 -10.04 -10.01
N LEU A 118 8.89 -10.89 -9.74
CA LEU A 118 10.29 -10.46 -9.58
C LEU A 118 10.86 -9.72 -10.81
N ARG A 119 10.32 -10.01 -12.00
CA ARG A 119 10.73 -9.33 -13.25
C ARG A 119 10.04 -7.98 -13.48
N GLU A 120 9.03 -7.65 -12.69
CA GLU A 120 8.32 -6.37 -12.77
C GLU A 120 9.12 -5.30 -12.03
N ALA A 121 10.15 -4.78 -12.69
CA ALA A 121 10.98 -3.71 -12.17
C ALA A 121 10.31 -2.35 -12.41
N THR A 122 9.83 -1.71 -11.34
CA THR A 122 9.17 -0.40 -11.42
C THR A 122 9.79 0.60 -10.46
N ALA A 123 9.56 1.90 -10.69
CA ALA A 123 9.92 2.94 -9.74
C ALA A 123 9.30 2.72 -8.33
N GLY A 124 8.21 1.94 -8.22
CA GLY A 124 7.62 1.54 -6.94
C GLY A 124 8.54 0.66 -6.09
N THR A 125 9.40 -0.13 -6.72
CA THR A 125 10.37 -1.03 -6.06
C THR A 125 11.68 -0.33 -5.66
N SER A 126 11.78 0.98 -5.87
CA SER A 126 12.98 1.74 -5.53
C SER A 126 13.27 1.76 -4.02
N VAL A 127 14.56 1.71 -3.68
CA VAL A 127 15.04 1.90 -2.30
C VAL A 127 14.57 3.27 -1.79
N GLY A 128 14.11 3.30 -0.54
CA GLY A 128 13.52 4.50 0.06
C GLY A 128 12.04 4.71 -0.27
N ARG A 129 11.43 3.84 -1.08
CA ARG A 129 9.98 3.79 -1.28
C ARG A 129 9.40 2.44 -0.88
N ALA A 130 9.95 1.35 -1.40
CA ALA A 130 9.52 0.00 -1.06
C ALA A 130 10.10 -0.46 0.29
N HIS A 131 9.25 -1.05 1.13
CA HIS A 131 9.62 -1.74 2.36
C HIS A 131 9.15 -3.19 2.27
N LEU A 132 10.09 -4.14 2.28
CA LEU A 132 9.75 -5.57 2.11
C LEU A 132 8.83 -6.04 3.23
N TYR A 133 7.87 -6.89 2.87
CA TYR A 133 6.92 -7.47 3.82
C TYR A 133 7.62 -8.21 4.97
N ALA A 134 8.62 -9.04 4.63
CA ALA A 134 9.37 -9.81 5.61
C ALA A 134 10.06 -8.89 6.64
N ASP A 135 10.75 -7.85 6.17
CA ASP A 135 11.39 -6.85 7.04
C ASP A 135 10.36 -6.15 7.93
N VAL A 136 9.20 -5.75 7.39
CA VAL A 136 8.14 -5.10 8.16
C VAL A 136 7.63 -6.00 9.27
N VAL A 137 7.37 -7.27 8.96
CA VAL A 137 6.91 -8.26 9.95
C VAL A 137 7.96 -8.49 11.03
N ASP A 138 9.23 -8.68 10.66
CA ASP A 138 10.29 -8.94 11.64
C ASP A 138 10.59 -7.70 12.51
N ASN A 139 10.56 -6.51 11.93
CA ASN A 139 10.65 -5.26 12.68
C ASN A 139 9.54 -5.16 13.74
N LEU A 140 8.28 -5.43 13.37
CA LEU A 140 7.14 -5.38 14.30
C LEU A 140 7.19 -6.47 15.38
N ARG A 141 7.73 -7.65 15.05
CA ARG A 141 7.97 -8.72 16.04
C ARG A 141 9.06 -8.34 17.04
N SER A 142 10.09 -7.65 16.57
CA SER A 142 11.18 -7.18 17.43
C SER A 142 10.74 -6.03 18.35
N ASP A 143 9.87 -5.16 17.85
CA ASP A 143 9.47 -3.94 18.50
C ASP A 143 8.14 -3.44 17.94
N SER A 144 7.09 -3.52 18.77
CA SER A 144 5.73 -3.13 18.35
C SER A 144 5.67 -1.69 17.85
N ASP A 145 6.46 -0.77 18.42
CA ASP A 145 6.44 0.65 18.06
C ASP A 145 7.52 1.04 17.04
N TYR A 146 8.18 0.06 16.41
CA TYR A 146 9.32 0.29 15.51
C TYR A 146 9.04 1.39 14.46
N TYR A 147 7.94 1.26 13.72
CA TYR A 147 7.56 2.22 12.68
C TYR A 147 7.00 3.53 13.22
N ALA A 148 6.55 3.57 14.47
CA ALA A 148 6.10 4.81 15.11
C ALA A 148 7.29 5.74 15.40
N LYS A 149 8.41 5.18 15.86
CA LYS A 149 9.53 5.96 16.39
C LYS A 149 10.72 6.11 15.46
N ARG A 150 10.91 5.20 14.49
CA ARG A 150 12.08 5.27 13.61
C ARG A 150 12.05 6.47 12.66
N THR A 151 13.23 6.91 12.24
CA THR A 151 13.36 7.74 11.05
C THR A 151 13.09 6.90 9.80
N MET A 152 12.28 7.45 8.89
CA MET A 152 11.97 6.86 7.58
C MET A 152 12.45 7.83 6.52
N TYR A 153 13.36 7.38 5.66
CA TYR A 153 13.83 8.15 4.51
C TYR A 153 12.91 7.87 3.32
N PHE A 154 12.51 8.91 2.60
CA PHE A 154 11.68 8.80 1.41
C PHE A 154 11.94 9.98 0.48
N SER A 155 11.58 9.82 -0.80
CA SER A 155 11.70 10.86 -1.82
C SER A 155 10.32 11.43 -2.14
N LEU A 156 10.26 12.76 -2.28
CA LEU A 156 9.08 13.48 -2.76
C LEU A 156 9.41 14.18 -4.07
N ARG A 157 8.36 14.48 -4.86
CA ARG A 157 8.51 15.36 -6.02
C ARG A 157 8.63 16.80 -5.54
N ASN A 158 9.31 17.65 -6.32
CA ASN A 158 9.47 19.07 -5.98
C ASN A 158 8.15 19.83 -5.81
N ASN A 159 7.06 19.33 -6.43
CA ASN A 159 5.73 19.91 -6.33
C ASN A 159 4.80 19.11 -5.41
N ASP A 160 5.32 18.20 -4.59
CA ASP A 160 4.52 17.44 -3.64
C ASP A 160 4.12 18.35 -2.46
N PRO A 161 2.82 18.49 -2.13
CA PRO A 161 2.38 19.32 -1.01
C PRO A 161 3.06 18.98 0.32
N LEU A 162 3.38 17.70 0.55
CA LEU A 162 4.07 17.26 1.77
C LEU A 162 5.50 17.81 1.84
N LEU A 163 6.16 17.99 0.69
CA LEU A 163 7.52 18.54 0.67
C LEU A 163 7.51 20.00 1.14
N HIS A 164 6.58 20.81 0.62
CA HIS A 164 6.44 22.22 1.03
C HIS A 164 6.10 22.34 2.52
N GLU A 165 5.23 21.46 3.04
CA GLU A 165 4.90 21.42 4.47
C GLU A 165 6.12 21.06 5.33
N LEU A 166 6.92 20.07 4.91
CA LEU A 166 8.13 19.65 5.63
C LEU A 166 9.26 20.69 5.59
N LEU A 167 9.37 21.45 4.51
CA LEU A 167 10.34 22.53 4.36
C LEU A 167 9.92 23.84 5.06
N GLY A 168 8.68 23.92 5.53
CA GLY A 168 8.15 25.14 6.17
C GLY A 168 7.94 26.29 5.18
N GLU A 169 7.77 26.00 3.90
CA GLU A 169 7.49 27.01 2.88
C GLU A 169 6.02 27.46 3.00
N GLU A 170 5.79 28.66 3.54
CA GLU A 170 4.45 29.26 3.55
C GLU A 170 3.93 29.39 2.11
N LYS A 171 2.67 28.99 1.88
CA LYS A 171 1.97 29.28 0.62
C LYS A 171 2.07 30.78 0.36
N GLN A 172 2.85 31.19 -0.64
CA GLN A 172 2.75 32.55 -1.17
C GLN A 172 1.31 32.73 -1.66
N THR A 173 0.53 33.49 -0.90
CA THR A 173 -0.74 34.03 -1.33
C THR A 173 -0.43 34.93 -2.51
N THR A 174 -0.63 34.43 -3.73
CA THR A 174 -0.74 35.29 -4.90
C THR A 174 -1.98 36.16 -4.69
N THR A 175 -1.77 37.36 -4.15
CA THR A 175 -2.70 38.47 -4.29
C THR A 175 -2.88 38.65 -5.80
N LYS A 176 -4.09 38.37 -6.30
CA LYS A 176 -4.51 38.92 -7.58
C LYS A 176 -4.42 40.43 -7.43
N GLN A 177 -3.47 41.05 -8.14
CA GLN A 177 -3.57 42.47 -8.42
C GLN A 177 -4.65 42.61 -9.50
N ASP A 178 -5.67 43.38 -9.14
CA ASP A 178 -6.65 43.94 -10.05
C ASP A 178 -5.92 44.76 -11.13
N GLU A 179 -6.14 44.41 -12.40
CA GLU A 179 -6.19 45.32 -13.54
C GLU A 179 -7.29 44.84 -14.50
#